data_AF-A0A1V3G9N1-F1
#
_entry.id   AF-A0A1V3G9N1-F1
#
_cell.length_a   1.000
_cell.length_b   1.000
_cell.length_c   1.000
_cell.angle_alpha   90.00
_cell.angle_beta   90.00
_cell.angle_gamma   90.00
#
_symmetry.space_group_name_H-M   'P 1'
#
loop_
_entity.id
_entity.type
_entity.pdbx_description
1 polymer ?
#
loop_
_entity_poly.entity_id
_entity_poly.type
_entity_poly.pdbx_seq_one_letter_code
_entity_poly.pdbx_strand_id
1 'polypeptide(L)'
;MKDRRTVLLGAVTLILLILVASRGDQSFAQYIRSFADTKISNKEVLSEHEIKKLAYFNEHVMNQSKKEATLNSIDALLEDKAVQQEAEKQKLSVSDEEVQKTINFQMEHAKKTTSPELTSLLKALDLTIGEYYQEYSYESIREKLIENKLSLQVTKEVRDPEEKAKVWEKEKQKLVKQFLTVNYVEIEQLKKRYE
;
A
#
# COMPACT_ATOMS: atom_id res chain seq x y z
N MET A 1 43.78 13.15 19.48
CA MET A 1 42.80 14.16 19.02
C MET A 1 41.62 13.45 18.35
N LYS A 2 40.41 13.87 18.69
CA LYS A 2 39.07 13.52 18.16
C LYS A 2 39.02 13.53 16.61
N ASP A 3 38.13 12.85 15.86
CA ASP A 3 36.78 12.29 16.05
C ASP A 3 36.56 11.13 15.05
N ARG A 4 35.98 9.98 15.43
CA ARG A 4 34.53 9.61 15.43
C ARG A 4 33.82 9.66 14.07
N ARG A 5 33.60 8.49 13.46
CA ARG A 5 32.25 7.94 13.20
C ARG A 5 32.30 6.44 12.93
N THR A 6 31.72 5.75 13.90
CA THR A 6 31.49 4.33 14.09
C THR A 6 30.81 3.68 12.89
N VAL A 7 31.52 2.76 12.24
CA VAL A 7 30.93 1.61 11.55
C VAL A 7 30.64 0.57 12.65
N LEU A 8 29.53 -0.17 12.52
CA LEU A 8 28.91 -1.13 13.46
C LEU A 8 27.86 -0.55 14.42
N LEU A 9 26.59 -0.84 14.10
CA LEU A 9 25.43 -1.13 14.97
C LEU A 9 24.19 -1.11 14.03
N GLY A 10 23.37 -2.13 13.84
CA GLY A 10 23.31 -3.46 14.40
C GLY A 10 22.09 -4.16 13.80
N ALA A 11 22.26 -5.42 13.40
CA ALA A 11 21.19 -6.32 12.98
C ALA A 11 20.31 -6.79 14.16
N VAL A 12 20.04 -5.92 15.15
CA VAL A 12 19.40 -6.32 16.42
C VAL A 12 18.56 -5.19 17.00
N THR A 13 17.42 -4.86 16.37
CA THR A 13 16.34 -4.11 17.06
C THR A 13 14.97 -4.22 16.38
N LEU A 14 14.49 -5.44 16.13
CA LEU A 14 13.05 -5.72 16.26
C LEU A 14 12.73 -7.17 16.66
N ILE A 15 13.66 -7.82 17.37
CA ILE A 15 13.35 -8.89 18.32
C ILE A 15 13.41 -8.23 19.70
N LEU A 16 12.44 -7.37 19.99
CA LEU A 16 12.25 -6.80 21.34
C LEU A 16 10.80 -6.33 21.55
N LEU A 17 9.87 -7.16 21.06
CA LEU A 17 8.57 -7.38 21.70
C LEU A 17 8.40 -8.87 22.04
N ILE A 18 9.51 -9.55 22.38
CA ILE A 18 9.54 -10.90 23.00
C ILE A 18 10.18 -10.83 24.41
N LEU A 19 10.30 -9.66 25.02
CA LEU A 19 10.74 -9.54 26.42
C LEU A 19 9.66 -8.95 27.33
N VAL A 20 8.45 -9.48 27.16
CA VAL A 20 7.64 -9.92 28.31
C VAL A 20 7.45 -11.44 28.20
N ALA A 21 8.54 -12.16 27.93
CA ALA A 21 8.64 -13.61 28.12
C ALA A 21 9.36 -13.87 29.43
N SER A 22 8.74 -13.50 30.54
CA SER A 22 9.01 -14.12 31.83
C SER A 22 7.68 -14.70 32.34
N ARG A 23 7.53 -16.01 32.10
CA ARG A 23 6.36 -16.88 32.34
C ARG A 23 5.29 -16.86 31.23
N GLY A 24 5.51 -17.68 30.20
CA GLY A 24 4.42 -18.03 29.27
C GLY A 24 4.82 -18.62 27.93
N ASP A 25 5.81 -19.52 27.82
CA ASP A 25 6.16 -20.16 26.53
C ASP A 25 5.01 -20.97 25.89
N GLN A 26 3.95 -21.25 26.65
CA GLN A 26 2.73 -21.83 26.09
C GLN A 26 1.87 -20.81 25.33
N SER A 27 1.89 -19.51 25.65
CA SER A 27 0.94 -18.55 25.06
C SER A 27 1.32 -18.12 23.64
N PHE A 28 2.61 -17.92 23.35
CA PHE A 28 3.06 -17.59 21.99
C PHE A 28 3.03 -18.81 21.07
N ALA A 29 3.42 -19.99 21.56
CA ALA A 29 3.28 -21.23 20.81
C ALA A 29 1.81 -21.60 20.58
N GLN A 30 0.91 -21.35 21.54
CA GLN A 30 -0.55 -21.47 21.35
C GLN A 30 -1.09 -20.40 20.40
N TYR A 31 -0.56 -19.17 20.44
CA TYR A 31 -0.91 -18.11 19.49
C TYR A 31 -0.55 -18.52 18.06
N ILE A 32 0.69 -18.94 17.80
CA ILE A 32 1.11 -19.45 16.48
C ILE A 32 0.33 -20.71 16.07
N ARG A 33 0.06 -21.65 16.99
CA ARG A 33 -0.78 -22.83 16.71
C ARG A 33 -2.24 -22.47 16.43
N SER A 34 -2.78 -21.41 17.05
CA SER A 34 -4.14 -20.96 16.77
C SER A 34 -4.30 -20.48 15.32
N PHE A 35 -3.23 -19.98 14.69
CA PHE A 35 -3.21 -19.68 13.25
C PHE A 35 -3.00 -20.91 12.37
N ALA A 36 -2.31 -21.94 12.88
CA ALA A 36 -2.15 -23.21 12.16
C ALA A 36 -3.44 -24.06 12.14
N ASP A 37 -4.27 -23.95 13.18
CA ASP A 37 -5.56 -24.65 13.30
C ASP A 37 -6.74 -23.88 12.67
N THR A 38 -6.62 -22.57 12.43
CA THR A 38 -7.49 -21.90 11.45
C THR A 38 -7.15 -22.45 10.08
N LYS A 39 -8.07 -23.23 9.50
CA LYS A 39 -8.12 -23.54 8.05
C LYS A 39 -7.44 -22.40 7.30
N ILE A 40 -6.27 -22.66 6.72
CA ILE A 40 -5.58 -21.74 5.82
C ILE A 40 -6.62 -21.37 4.77
N SER A 41 -7.23 -20.21 4.96
CA SER A 41 -8.10 -19.65 3.96
C SER A 41 -7.14 -19.30 2.85
N ASN A 42 -7.24 -19.95 1.69
CA ASN A 42 -6.58 -19.51 0.46
C ASN A 42 -7.17 -18.17 -0.01
N LYS A 43 -7.32 -17.20 0.89
CA LYS A 43 -7.76 -15.86 0.59
C LYS A 43 -6.52 -15.12 0.10
N GLU A 44 -6.48 -14.90 -1.20
CA GLU A 44 -5.46 -14.05 -1.81
C GLU A 44 -5.57 -12.64 -1.18
N VAL A 45 -4.49 -12.16 -0.56
CA VAL A 45 -4.44 -10.82 0.05
C VAL A 45 -4.30 -9.75 -1.03
N LEU A 46 -3.61 -10.07 -2.13
CA LEU A 46 -3.41 -9.26 -3.31
C LEU A 46 -3.56 -10.13 -4.55
N SER A 47 -4.14 -9.61 -5.62
CA SER A 47 -4.21 -10.35 -6.88
C SER A 47 -2.88 -10.28 -7.66
N GLU A 48 -2.51 -11.37 -8.32
CA GLU A 48 -1.38 -11.40 -9.27
C GLU A 48 -1.47 -10.31 -10.36
N HIS A 49 -2.68 -9.94 -10.77
CA HIS A 49 -2.89 -8.91 -11.79
C HIS A 49 -2.50 -7.51 -11.27
N GLU A 50 -2.95 -7.13 -10.06
CA GLU A 50 -2.59 -5.85 -9.42
C GLU A 50 -1.07 -5.74 -9.25
N ILE A 51 -0.43 -6.82 -8.77
CA ILE A 51 1.03 -6.87 -8.57
C ILE A 51 1.75 -6.64 -9.90
N LYS A 52 1.41 -7.39 -10.95
CA LYS A 52 2.05 -7.27 -12.27
C LYS A 52 1.87 -5.88 -12.86
N LYS A 53 0.68 -5.30 -12.72
CA LYS A 53 0.34 -3.98 -13.24
C LYS A 53 1.21 -2.88 -12.61
N LEU A 54 1.34 -2.87 -11.29
CA LEU A 54 2.16 -1.88 -10.61
C LEU A 54 3.67 -2.17 -10.77
N ALA A 55 4.06 -3.45 -10.82
CA ALA A 55 5.44 -3.85 -11.04
C ALA A 55 5.93 -3.42 -12.42
N TYR A 56 5.08 -3.53 -13.44
CA TYR A 56 5.39 -3.04 -14.80
C TYR A 56 5.71 -1.54 -14.81
N PHE A 57 4.91 -0.73 -14.11
CA PHE A 57 5.18 0.70 -13.97
C PHE A 57 6.51 0.95 -13.26
N ASN A 58 6.76 0.28 -12.14
CA ASN A 58 7.99 0.44 -11.37
C ASN A 58 9.24 0.00 -12.16
N GLU A 59 9.14 -1.08 -12.93
CA GLU A 59 10.23 -1.59 -13.76
C GLU A 59 10.53 -0.63 -14.93
N HIS A 60 9.52 -0.23 -15.69
CA HIS A 60 9.73 0.46 -16.96
C HIS A 60 9.65 1.99 -16.91
N VAL A 61 8.99 2.56 -15.90
CA VAL A 61 8.89 4.02 -15.73
C VAL A 61 9.84 4.49 -14.64
N MET A 62 9.87 3.80 -13.50
CA MET A 62 10.76 4.15 -12.39
C MET A 62 12.17 3.54 -12.53
N ASN A 63 12.41 2.73 -13.57
CA ASN A 63 13.68 2.09 -13.88
C ASN A 63 14.21 1.19 -12.74
N GLN A 64 13.31 0.54 -12.00
CA GLN A 64 13.68 -0.42 -10.96
C GLN A 64 14.01 -1.78 -11.58
N SER A 65 14.82 -2.59 -10.89
CA SER A 65 15.00 -3.98 -11.31
C SER A 65 13.68 -4.75 -11.17
N LYS A 66 13.41 -5.75 -12.02
CA LYS A 66 12.17 -6.55 -11.95
C LYS A 66 11.83 -7.05 -10.54
N LYS A 67 12.84 -7.54 -9.80
CA LYS A 67 12.66 -8.02 -8.42
C LYS A 67 12.27 -6.89 -7.47
N GLU A 68 13.01 -5.78 -7.50
CA GLU A 68 12.73 -4.60 -6.70
C GLU A 68 11.35 -4.01 -7.02
N ALA A 69 11.03 -3.86 -8.31
CA ALA A 69 9.75 -3.39 -8.81
C ALA A 69 8.60 -4.24 -8.24
N THR A 70 8.72 -5.57 -8.31
CA THR A 70 7.71 -6.49 -7.81
C THR A 70 7.51 -6.39 -6.29
N LEU A 71 8.60 -6.39 -5.51
CA LEU A 71 8.52 -6.32 -4.05
C LEU A 71 7.98 -4.96 -3.58
N ASN A 72 8.43 -3.85 -4.18
CA ASN A 72 7.91 -2.52 -3.88
C ASN A 72 6.43 -2.39 -4.24
N SER A 73 6.00 -3.01 -5.35
CA SER A 73 4.58 -3.05 -5.71
C SER A 73 3.74 -3.83 -4.72
N ILE A 74 4.23 -4.97 -4.24
CA ILE A 74 3.54 -5.74 -3.19
C ILE A 74 3.38 -4.87 -1.95
N ASP A 75 4.44 -4.21 -1.47
CA ASP A 75 4.38 -3.38 -0.28
C ASP A 75 3.40 -2.21 -0.43
N ALA A 76 3.46 -1.48 -1.54
CA ALA A 76 2.53 -0.39 -1.83
C ALA A 76 1.06 -0.86 -1.87
N LEU A 77 0.79 -1.99 -2.54
CA LEU A 77 -0.55 -2.55 -2.63
C LEU A 77 -1.07 -3.05 -1.27
N LEU A 78 -0.21 -3.59 -0.41
CA LEU A 78 -0.60 -3.97 0.96
C LEU A 78 -0.99 -2.76 1.79
N GLU A 79 -0.29 -1.62 1.62
CA GLU A 79 -0.68 -0.37 2.26
C GLU A 79 -2.05 0.11 1.79
N ASP A 80 -2.29 0.07 0.47
CA ASP A 80 -3.57 0.47 -0.11
C ASP A 80 -4.71 -0.45 0.36
N LYS A 81 -4.49 -1.77 0.41
CA LYS A 81 -5.49 -2.71 0.97
C LYS A 81 -5.79 -2.45 2.43
N ALA A 82 -4.80 -2.08 3.24
CA ALA A 82 -5.03 -1.74 4.64
C ALA A 82 -5.99 -0.55 4.79
N VAL A 83 -5.79 0.49 3.97
CA VAL A 83 -6.64 1.68 3.92
C VAL A 83 -8.04 1.34 3.40
N GLN A 84 -8.14 0.57 2.31
CA GLN A 84 -9.41 0.14 1.74
C GLN A 84 -10.25 -0.68 2.72
N GLN A 85 -9.62 -1.62 3.44
CA GLN A 85 -10.29 -2.43 4.44
C GLN A 85 -10.87 -1.58 5.57
N GLU A 86 -10.16 -0.52 5.98
CA GLU A 86 -10.68 0.39 7.00
C GLU A 86 -11.84 1.26 6.46
N ALA A 87 -11.71 1.75 5.22
CA ALA A 87 -12.78 2.50 4.59
C ALA A 87 -14.06 1.67 4.43
N GLU A 88 -13.94 0.38 4.08
CA GLU A 88 -15.06 -0.57 3.99
C GLU A 88 -15.73 -0.77 5.36
N LYS A 89 -14.94 -0.95 6.44
CA LYS A 89 -15.48 -1.06 7.81
C LYS A 89 -16.27 0.18 8.21
N GLN A 90 -15.82 1.35 7.78
CA GLN A 90 -16.50 2.63 8.01
C GLN A 90 -17.63 2.89 7.02
N LYS A 91 -17.90 1.96 6.10
CA LYS A 91 -18.92 2.06 5.05
C LYS A 91 -18.75 3.29 4.17
N LEU A 92 -17.50 3.69 3.94
CA LEU A 92 -17.16 4.73 2.99
C LEU A 92 -17.30 4.18 1.57
N SER A 93 -17.87 5.01 0.69
CA SER A 93 -18.04 4.68 -0.72
C SER A 93 -17.77 5.89 -1.58
N VAL A 94 -17.48 5.63 -2.86
CA VAL A 94 -17.30 6.66 -3.90
C VAL A 94 -18.24 6.28 -5.05
N SER A 95 -19.01 7.24 -5.54
CA SER A 95 -19.90 7.03 -6.67
C SER A 95 -19.13 7.07 -7.99
N ASP A 96 -19.66 6.40 -9.02
CA ASP A 96 -19.08 6.43 -10.37
C ASP A 96 -18.98 7.85 -10.92
N GLU A 97 -19.91 8.73 -10.54
CA GLU A 97 -19.91 10.15 -10.90
C GLU A 97 -18.71 10.90 -10.30
N GLU A 98 -18.35 10.62 -9.05
CA GLU A 98 -17.15 11.18 -8.39
C GLU A 98 -15.86 10.72 -9.09
N VAL A 99 -15.81 9.43 -9.47
CA VAL A 99 -14.69 8.86 -10.24
C VAL A 99 -14.60 9.53 -11.60
N GLN A 100 -15.70 9.61 -12.34
CA GLN A 100 -15.72 10.17 -13.69
C GLN A 100 -15.38 11.67 -13.69
N LYS A 101 -15.84 12.42 -12.70
CA LYS A 101 -15.47 13.83 -12.53
C LYS A 101 -13.95 13.99 -12.34
N THR A 102 -13.35 13.12 -11.53
CA THR A 102 -11.90 13.10 -11.30
C THR A 102 -11.13 12.70 -12.56
N ILE A 103 -11.59 11.67 -13.27
CA ILE A 103 -11.03 11.25 -14.56
C ILE A 103 -11.04 12.40 -15.57
N ASN A 104 -12.19 13.06 -15.75
CA ASN A 104 -12.32 14.16 -16.70
C ASN A 104 -11.35 15.30 -16.36
N PHE A 105 -11.23 15.63 -15.07
CA PHE A 105 -10.29 16.64 -14.60
C PHE A 105 -8.82 16.27 -14.89
N GLN A 106 -8.41 15.04 -14.55
CA GLN A 106 -7.04 14.57 -14.78
C GLN A 106 -6.70 14.46 -16.27
N MET A 107 -7.63 13.98 -17.08
CA MET A 107 -7.48 13.88 -18.52
C MET A 107 -7.32 15.27 -19.18
N GLU A 108 -8.12 16.25 -18.77
CA GLU A 108 -7.99 17.63 -19.26
C GLU A 108 -6.67 18.27 -18.83
N HIS A 109 -6.18 17.97 -17.63
CA HIS A 109 -4.86 18.42 -17.19
C HIS A 109 -3.74 17.76 -17.99
N ALA A 110 -3.81 16.44 -18.19
CA ALA A 110 -2.82 15.68 -18.96
C ALA A 110 -2.72 16.13 -20.43
N LYS A 111 -3.83 16.53 -21.05
CA LYS A 111 -3.81 17.11 -22.40
C LYS A 111 -3.10 18.46 -22.49
N LYS A 112 -3.08 19.23 -21.40
CA LYS A 112 -2.49 20.58 -21.33
C LYS A 112 -1.04 20.57 -20.88
N THR A 113 -0.59 19.49 -20.26
CA THR A 113 0.76 19.37 -19.70
C THR A 113 1.47 18.17 -20.27
N THR A 114 2.57 18.39 -20.97
CA THR A 114 3.44 17.30 -21.44
C THR A 114 4.16 16.68 -20.24
N SER A 115 3.70 15.49 -19.80
CA SER A 115 4.45 14.64 -18.85
C SER A 115 5.22 13.57 -19.64
N PRO A 116 6.56 13.56 -19.59
CA PRO A 116 7.38 12.51 -20.17
C PRO A 116 7.06 11.13 -19.61
N GLU A 117 6.77 11.03 -18.31
CA GLU A 117 6.47 9.79 -17.61
C GLU A 117 5.15 9.20 -18.10
N LEU A 118 4.10 10.01 -18.16
CA LEU A 118 2.80 9.58 -18.68
C LEU A 118 2.91 9.18 -20.16
N THR A 119 3.64 9.96 -20.97
CA THR A 119 3.84 9.64 -22.40
C THR A 119 4.58 8.30 -22.58
N SER A 120 5.62 8.07 -21.79
CA SER A 120 6.38 6.82 -21.80
C SER A 120 5.50 5.63 -21.40
N LEU A 121 4.73 5.78 -20.33
CA LEU A 121 3.80 4.76 -19.84
C LEU A 121 2.74 4.40 -20.87
N LEU A 122 2.07 5.40 -21.46
CA LEU A 122 1.05 5.20 -22.49
C LEU A 122 1.61 4.45 -23.70
N LYS A 123 2.82 4.82 -24.15
CA LYS A 123 3.50 4.12 -25.23
C LYS A 123 3.87 2.69 -24.85
N ALA A 124 4.33 2.46 -23.63
CA ALA A 124 4.70 1.14 -23.14
C ALA A 124 3.49 0.21 -22.95
N LEU A 125 2.30 0.78 -22.71
CA LEU A 125 1.04 0.03 -22.56
C LEU A 125 0.23 -0.04 -23.86
N ASP A 126 0.64 0.67 -24.92
CA ASP A 126 -0.12 0.86 -26.16
C ASP A 126 -1.54 1.39 -25.90
N LEU A 127 -1.64 2.42 -25.05
CA LEU A 127 -2.91 3.04 -24.67
C LEU A 127 -2.95 4.52 -25.04
N THR A 128 -4.15 5.00 -25.38
CA THR A 128 -4.45 6.43 -25.41
C THR A 128 -4.62 6.98 -23.99
N ILE A 129 -4.55 8.32 -23.85
CA ILE A 129 -4.86 9.00 -22.59
C ILE A 129 -6.28 8.63 -22.10
N GLY A 130 -7.23 8.50 -23.03
CA GLY A 130 -8.62 8.15 -22.70
C GLY A 130 -8.72 6.77 -22.08
N GLU A 131 -8.20 5.74 -22.77
CA GLU A 131 -8.19 4.36 -22.29
C GLU A 131 -7.43 4.22 -20.96
N TYR A 132 -6.33 4.95 -20.80
CA TYR A 132 -5.60 4.97 -19.55
C TYR A 132 -6.43 5.49 -18.37
N TYR A 133 -7.18 6.58 -18.53
CA TYR A 133 -7.98 7.11 -17.43
C TYR A 133 -9.31 6.39 -17.24
N GLN A 134 -9.97 5.99 -18.32
CA GLN A 134 -11.31 5.41 -18.29
C GLN A 134 -11.31 3.92 -17.94
N GLU A 135 -10.26 3.19 -18.30
CA GLU A 135 -10.19 1.73 -18.12
C GLU A 135 -9.03 1.37 -17.19
N TYR A 136 -7.82 1.79 -17.53
CA TYR A 136 -6.63 1.33 -16.84
C TYR A 136 -6.53 1.87 -15.40
N SER A 137 -6.75 3.16 -15.16
CA SER A 137 -6.58 3.78 -13.83
C SER A 137 -7.89 4.01 -13.07
N TYR A 138 -9.03 3.61 -13.63
CA TYR A 138 -10.36 3.85 -13.05
C TYR A 138 -10.45 3.38 -11.59
N GLU A 139 -10.12 2.12 -11.33
CA GLU A 139 -10.18 1.56 -9.97
C GLU A 139 -9.18 2.24 -9.03
N SER A 140 -7.95 2.50 -9.48
CA SER A 140 -6.96 3.21 -8.66
C SER A 140 -7.40 4.63 -8.31
N ILE A 141 -8.13 5.32 -9.20
CA ILE A 141 -8.74 6.62 -8.92
C ILE A 141 -9.85 6.49 -7.89
N ARG A 142 -10.73 5.48 -8.02
CA ARG A 142 -11.78 5.18 -7.04
C ARG A 142 -11.19 4.93 -5.66
N GLU A 143 -10.17 4.07 -5.58
CA GLU A 143 -9.45 3.74 -4.35
C GLU A 143 -8.83 4.98 -3.72
N LYS A 144 -8.20 5.85 -4.53
CA LYS A 144 -7.62 7.11 -4.03
C LYS A 144 -8.68 8.07 -3.49
N LEU A 145 -9.84 8.15 -4.14
CA LEU A 145 -10.95 8.95 -3.65
C LEU A 145 -11.51 8.42 -2.32
N ILE A 146 -11.56 7.09 -2.15
CA ILE A 146 -11.93 6.44 -0.89
C ILE A 146 -10.91 6.79 0.20
N GLU A 147 -9.61 6.69 -0.08
CA GLU A 147 -8.54 7.09 0.86
C GLU A 147 -8.71 8.57 1.26
N ASN A 148 -8.98 9.45 0.30
CA ASN A 148 -9.21 10.87 0.57
C ASN A 148 -10.41 11.08 1.51
N LYS A 149 -11.52 10.35 1.33
CA LYS A 149 -12.68 10.42 2.24
C LYS A 149 -12.32 9.94 3.64
N LEU A 150 -11.59 8.84 3.77
CA LEU A 150 -11.12 8.33 5.06
C LEU A 150 -10.19 9.34 5.75
N SER A 151 -9.24 9.90 5.01
CA SER A 151 -8.33 10.94 5.50
C SER A 151 -9.09 12.16 6.01
N LEU A 152 -10.10 12.63 5.28
CA LEU A 152 -10.96 13.75 5.70
C LEU A 152 -11.76 13.42 6.96
N GLN A 153 -12.25 12.19 7.11
CA GLN A 153 -12.98 11.78 8.30
C GLN A 153 -12.07 11.69 9.53
N VAL A 154 -10.87 11.13 9.39
CA VAL A 154 -9.85 11.03 10.45
C VAL A 154 -9.38 12.43 10.88
N THR A 155 -9.21 13.34 9.92
CA THR A 155 -8.62 14.66 10.15
C THR A 155 -9.64 15.78 10.33
N LYS A 156 -10.94 15.47 10.46
CA LYS A 156 -12.04 16.44 10.45
C LYS A 156 -11.93 17.56 11.48
N GLU A 157 -11.34 17.29 12.65
CA GLU A 157 -11.21 18.26 13.75
C GLU A 157 -9.90 19.08 13.66
N VAL A 158 -9.00 18.72 12.76
CA VAL A 158 -7.71 19.40 12.56
C VAL A 158 -7.89 20.48 11.51
N ARG A 159 -7.46 21.71 11.79
CA ARG A 159 -7.60 22.84 10.85
C ARG A 159 -6.38 23.06 9.98
N ASP A 160 -5.20 22.90 10.57
CA ASP A 160 -3.92 23.14 9.92
C ASP A 160 -3.59 22.04 8.88
N PRO A 161 -3.30 22.39 7.62
CA PRO A 161 -3.01 21.40 6.57
C PRO A 161 -1.80 20.50 6.83
N GLU A 162 -0.72 21.03 7.41
CA GLU A 162 0.47 20.22 7.72
C GLU A 162 0.18 19.23 8.84
N GLU A 163 -0.56 19.67 9.86
CA GLU A 163 -0.98 18.80 10.95
C GLU A 163 -1.98 17.74 10.47
N LYS A 164 -2.88 18.06 9.52
CA LYS A 164 -3.74 17.05 8.88
C LYS A 164 -2.91 15.95 8.24
N ALA A 165 -1.87 16.32 7.49
CA ALA A 165 -0.99 15.35 6.83
C ALA A 165 -0.29 14.44 7.85
N LYS A 166 0.23 15.00 8.95
CA LYS A 166 0.87 14.21 10.03
C LYS A 166 -0.11 13.27 10.74
N VAL A 167 -1.31 13.76 11.05
CA VAL A 167 -2.34 12.94 11.71
C VAL A 167 -2.79 11.80 10.80
N TRP A 168 -3.02 12.11 9.52
CA TRP A 168 -3.36 11.08 8.53
C TRP A 168 -2.25 10.04 8.39
N GLU A 169 -1.00 10.47 8.23
CA GLU A 169 0.13 9.55 8.08
C GLU A 169 0.29 8.62 9.30
N LYS A 170 0.14 9.16 10.51
CA LYS A 170 0.17 8.37 11.74
C LYS A 170 -0.94 7.33 11.79
N GLU A 171 -2.16 7.69 11.39
CA GLU A 171 -3.27 6.74 11.36
C GLU A 171 -3.07 5.70 10.25
N LYS A 172 -2.61 6.10 9.05
CA LYS A 172 -2.28 5.19 7.96
C LYS A 172 -1.27 4.14 8.39
N GLN A 173 -0.15 4.54 9.01
CA GLN A 173 0.84 3.60 9.54
C GLN A 173 0.27 2.60 10.56
N LYS A 174 -0.66 3.06 11.41
CA LYS A 174 -1.35 2.17 12.36
C LYS A 174 -2.24 1.17 11.64
N LEU A 175 -3.01 1.59 10.63
CA LEU A 175 -3.86 0.71 9.82
C LEU A 175 -3.02 -0.34 9.08
N VAL A 176 -1.93 0.10 8.43
CA VAL A 176 -0.97 -0.79 7.74
C VAL A 176 -0.42 -1.82 8.71
N LYS A 177 0.10 -1.39 9.86
CA LYS A 177 0.65 -2.32 10.87
C LYS A 177 -0.37 -3.36 11.33
N GLN A 178 -1.61 -2.94 11.57
CA GLN A 178 -2.68 -3.85 11.95
C GLN A 178 -2.99 -4.86 10.84
N PHE A 179 -3.12 -4.38 9.61
CA PHE A 179 -3.37 -5.23 8.44
C PHE A 179 -2.27 -6.26 8.21
N LEU A 180 -1.01 -5.85 8.25
CA LEU A 180 0.15 -6.73 8.12
C LEU A 180 0.20 -7.78 9.23
N THR A 181 -0.17 -7.41 10.46
CA THR A 181 -0.19 -8.34 11.60
C THR A 181 -1.27 -9.41 11.43
N VAL A 182 -2.47 -9.01 10.98
CA VAL A 182 -3.62 -9.91 10.81
C VAL A 182 -3.42 -10.89 9.64
N ASN A 183 -2.75 -10.45 8.56
CA ASN A 183 -2.55 -11.24 7.34
C ASN A 183 -1.10 -11.74 7.19
N TYR A 184 -0.35 -11.85 8.29
CA TYR A 184 1.08 -12.12 8.26
C TYR A 184 1.43 -13.38 7.47
N VAL A 185 0.70 -14.48 7.69
CA VAL A 185 1.01 -15.77 7.06
C VAL A 185 0.84 -15.71 5.55
N GLU A 186 -0.26 -15.13 5.07
CA GLU A 186 -0.56 -15.00 3.64
C GLU A 186 0.41 -14.06 2.94
N ILE A 187 0.82 -12.97 3.59
CA ILE A 187 1.78 -12.00 3.06
C ILE A 187 3.18 -12.62 2.92
N GLU A 188 3.63 -13.36 3.94
CA GLU A 188 4.92 -14.06 3.88
C GLU A 188 4.94 -15.12 2.77
N GLN A 189 3.85 -15.85 2.59
CA GLN A 189 3.73 -16.80 1.49
C GLN A 189 3.73 -16.11 0.12
N LEU A 190 3.05 -14.97 0.00
CA LEU A 190 3.04 -14.16 -1.22
C LEU A 190 4.46 -13.69 -1.58
N LYS A 191 5.18 -13.06 -0.63
CA LYS A 191 6.51 -12.51 -0.88
C LYS A 191 7.53 -13.58 -1.29
N LYS A 192 7.49 -14.76 -0.65
CA LYS A 192 8.35 -15.90 -1.02
C LYS A 192 8.19 -16.38 -2.46
N ARG A 193 7.06 -16.10 -3.12
CA ARG A 193 6.91 -16.43 -4.56
C ARG A 193 7.79 -15.58 -5.47
N TYR A 194 8.29 -14.45 -4.98
CA TYR A 194 9.05 -13.46 -5.75
C TYR A 194 10.44 -13.16 -5.15
N GLU A 195 10.85 -13.90 -4.12
CA GLU A 195 12.23 -13.91 -3.60
C GLU A 195 13.16 -14.73 -4.49
#